data_AF-A0A432SVK4-F1
#
_entry.id   AF-A0A432SVK4-F1
#
_cell.length_a   1.000
_cell.length_b   1.000
_cell.length_c   1.000
_cell.angle_alpha   90.00
_cell.angle_beta   90.00
_cell.angle_gamma   90.00
#
_symmetry.space_group_name_H-M   'P 1'
#
loop_
_entity.id
_entity.type
_entity.pdbx_description
1 polymer ?
#
loop_
_entity_poly.entity_id
_entity_poly.type
_entity_poly.pdbx_seq_one_letter_code
_entity_poly.pdbx_strand_id
1 'polypeptide(L)'
;MIKQALEEIGRGTVEIIDMERIEKLVTQYYDNGTTYTVKAGFDPTGADLHLGHTVLLQKLRTFQNHGAKIQLLIGDFTATIGDPTGKSETRKVLDRETIIKNAQTYQDQVFNILDKEKTDVVFNSTWLDALGASGMVALTTTFNVARMLERDDFEKRYKNGQSISISE
;
A
#
# COMPACT_ATOMS: atom_id res chain seq x y z
N MET A 1 -5.47 -25.20 13.16
CA MET A 1 -5.92 -24.19 12.18
C MET A 1 -5.11 -22.90 12.31
N ILE A 2 -5.10 -22.23 13.48
CA ILE A 2 -4.35 -20.98 13.69
C ILE A 2 -2.85 -21.13 13.40
N LYS A 3 -2.17 -22.12 13.99
CA LYS A 3 -0.74 -22.35 13.75
C LYS A 3 -0.38 -22.50 12.27
N GLN A 4 -1.17 -23.27 11.52
CA GLN A 4 -0.98 -23.44 10.07
C GLN A 4 -1.17 -22.12 9.32
N ALA A 5 -2.20 -21.33 9.68
CA ALA A 5 -2.43 -20.03 9.08
C ALA A 5 -1.22 -19.08 9.28
N LEU A 6 -0.65 -19.06 10.48
CA LEU A 6 0.54 -18.26 10.79
C LEU A 6 1.78 -18.74 10.01
N GLU A 7 1.97 -20.05 9.88
CA GLU A 7 3.05 -20.62 9.07
C GLU A 7 2.90 -20.23 7.58
N GLU A 8 1.69 -20.30 7.02
CA GLU A 8 1.41 -19.89 5.63
C GLU A 8 1.56 -18.38 5.42
N ILE A 9 1.16 -17.55 6.39
CA ILE A 9 1.37 -16.10 6.38
C ILE A 9 2.86 -15.77 6.50
N GLY A 10 3.62 -16.51 7.31
CA GLY A 10 5.08 -16.35 7.46
C GLY A 10 5.87 -16.78 6.23
N ARG A 11 5.42 -17.82 5.52
CA ARG A 11 6.17 -18.40 4.39
C ARG A 11 6.41 -17.40 3.27
N GLY A 12 7.68 -17.17 2.93
CA GLY A 12 8.08 -16.26 1.86
C GLY A 12 7.97 -14.78 2.21
N THR A 13 7.71 -14.45 3.48
CA THR A 13 7.72 -13.08 3.99
C THR A 13 9.12 -12.76 4.52
N VAL A 14 9.68 -11.61 4.13
CA VAL A 14 11.03 -11.20 4.54
C VAL A 14 11.07 -10.85 6.03
N GLU A 15 10.07 -10.09 6.49
CA GLU A 15 9.97 -9.63 7.86
C GLU A 15 8.50 -9.45 8.25
N ILE A 16 8.18 -9.75 9.51
CA ILE A 16 6.87 -9.51 10.10
C ILE A 16 7.07 -8.72 11.38
N ILE A 17 6.52 -7.50 11.39
CA ILE A 17 6.46 -6.68 12.59
C ILE A 17 5.16 -7.01 13.32
N ASP A 18 5.26 -7.37 14.61
CA ASP A 18 4.11 -7.68 15.48
C ASP A 18 3.29 -8.90 15.01
N MET A 19 3.91 -10.09 15.05
CA MET A 19 3.23 -11.36 14.74
C MET A 19 2.08 -11.65 15.71
N GLU A 20 2.19 -11.23 16.98
CA GLU A 20 1.16 -11.44 18.01
C GLU A 20 -0.17 -10.78 17.61
N ARG A 21 -0.10 -9.58 17.00
CA ARG A 21 -1.30 -8.92 16.46
C ARG A 21 -1.94 -9.70 15.32
N ILE A 22 -1.15 -10.29 14.42
CA ILE A 22 -1.70 -11.14 13.34
C ILE A 22 -2.37 -12.38 13.93
N GLU A 23 -1.72 -13.04 14.90
CA GLU A 23 -2.29 -14.19 15.61
C GLU A 23 -3.63 -13.84 16.25
N LYS A 24 -3.73 -12.70 16.93
CA LYS A 24 -4.99 -12.25 17.53
C LYS A 24 -6.12 -12.09 16.52
N LEU A 25 -5.83 -11.46 15.37
CA LEU A 25 -6.82 -11.23 14.31
C LEU A 25 -7.29 -12.55 13.67
N VAL A 26 -6.35 -13.44 13.36
CA VAL A 26 -6.64 -14.76 12.79
C VAL A 26 -7.44 -15.62 13.79
N THR A 27 -7.08 -15.57 15.07
CA THR A 27 -7.79 -16.29 16.14
C THR A 27 -9.23 -15.81 16.25
N GLN A 28 -9.47 -14.49 16.27
CA GLN A 28 -10.82 -13.93 16.30
C GLN A 28 -11.67 -14.41 15.12
N TYR A 29 -11.10 -14.46 13.92
CA TYR A 29 -11.80 -15.00 12.76
C TYR A 29 -12.19 -16.47 12.95
N TYR A 30 -11.28 -17.32 13.43
CA TYR A 30 -11.58 -18.74 13.65
C TYR A 30 -12.53 -18.99 14.82
N ASP A 31 -12.51 -18.14 15.84
CA ASP A 31 -13.33 -18.31 17.05
C ASP A 31 -14.77 -17.85 16.83
N ASN A 32 -14.99 -16.74 16.11
CA ASN A 32 -16.32 -16.12 16.01
C ASN A 32 -16.65 -15.52 14.64
N GLY A 33 -15.80 -15.71 13.63
CA GLY A 33 -16.02 -15.21 12.26
C GLY A 33 -15.72 -13.73 12.06
N THR A 34 -15.15 -13.03 13.05
CA THR A 34 -14.76 -11.62 12.90
C THR A 34 -13.67 -11.47 11.85
N THR A 35 -13.99 -10.81 10.75
CA THR A 35 -13.02 -10.50 9.69
C THR A 35 -12.13 -9.32 10.08
N TYR A 36 -10.95 -9.25 9.48
CA TYR A 36 -10.01 -8.15 9.66
C TYR A 36 -9.57 -7.58 8.30
N THR A 37 -9.01 -6.37 8.30
CA THR A 37 -8.61 -5.70 7.06
C THR A 37 -7.12 -5.84 6.82
N VAL A 38 -6.74 -6.17 5.58
CA VAL A 38 -5.35 -6.14 5.10
C VAL A 38 -5.27 -5.14 3.95
N LYS A 39 -4.43 -4.13 4.10
CA LYS A 39 -4.24 -3.07 3.11
C LYS A 39 -3.03 -3.37 2.23
N ALA A 40 -3.18 -3.22 0.92
CA ALA A 40 -2.06 -3.17 -0.03
C ALA A 40 -2.22 -1.99 -0.98
N GLY A 41 -1.18 -1.14 -1.05
CA GLY A 41 -1.17 0.05 -1.90
C GLY A 41 -0.53 -0.21 -3.26
N PHE A 42 -1.14 0.30 -4.33
CA PHE A 42 -0.66 0.22 -5.69
C PHE A 42 -0.62 1.63 -6.29
N ASP A 43 0.51 1.99 -6.91
CA ASP A 43 0.67 3.26 -7.62
C ASP A 43 0.19 3.08 -9.07
N PRO A 44 -0.85 3.80 -9.54
CA PRO A 44 -1.44 3.62 -10.86
C PRO A 44 -0.60 4.24 -12.01
N THR A 45 0.71 4.38 -11.82
CA THR A 45 1.62 5.01 -12.80
C THR A 45 1.94 4.12 -13.99
N GLY A 46 1.88 2.80 -13.83
CA GLY A 46 1.95 1.81 -14.91
C GLY A 46 0.57 1.36 -15.37
N ALA A 47 0.47 0.74 -16.55
CA ALA A 47 -0.77 0.14 -17.02
C ALA A 47 -0.98 -1.30 -16.50
N ASP A 48 0.11 -2.01 -16.18
CA ASP A 48 0.10 -3.45 -15.91
C ASP A 48 0.89 -3.84 -14.66
N LEU A 49 0.48 -4.94 -14.02
CA LEU A 49 1.28 -5.62 -13.00
C LEU A 49 2.27 -6.55 -13.69
N HIS A 50 3.56 -6.31 -13.46
CA HIS A 50 4.56 -7.31 -13.80
C HIS A 50 4.47 -8.53 -12.86
N LEU A 51 5.02 -9.68 -13.29
CA LEU A 51 5.00 -10.94 -12.54
C LEU A 51 5.56 -10.86 -11.12
N GLY A 52 6.42 -9.89 -10.81
CA GLY A 52 6.88 -9.64 -9.44
C GLY A 52 5.76 -9.35 -8.44
N HIS A 53 4.62 -8.81 -8.87
CA HIS A 53 3.47 -8.54 -7.99
C HIS A 53 2.75 -9.82 -7.57
N THR A 54 2.92 -10.93 -8.29
CA THR A 54 2.27 -12.20 -7.99
C THR A 54 2.63 -12.70 -6.58
N VAL A 55 3.85 -12.43 -6.09
CA VAL A 55 4.25 -12.80 -4.72
C VAL A 55 3.37 -12.09 -3.68
N LEU A 56 3.18 -10.78 -3.82
CA LEU A 56 2.33 -9.98 -2.95
C LEU A 56 0.86 -10.43 -3.06
N LEU A 57 0.34 -10.58 -4.28
CA LEU A 57 -1.05 -10.97 -4.51
C LEU A 57 -1.37 -12.35 -3.93
N GLN A 58 -0.45 -13.31 -4.07
CA GLN A 58 -0.61 -14.63 -3.45
C GLN A 58 -0.61 -14.56 -1.92
N LYS A 59 0.18 -13.64 -1.33
CA LYS A 59 0.13 -13.40 0.11
C LYS A 59 -1.21 -12.82 0.55
N LEU A 60 -1.77 -11.86 -0.20
CA LEU A 60 -3.11 -11.32 0.06
C LEU A 60 -4.18 -12.42 -0.06
N ARG A 61 -4.04 -13.33 -1.03
CA ARG A 61 -4.92 -14.51 -1.14
C ARG A 61 -4.82 -15.42 0.09
N THR A 62 -3.62 -15.67 0.60
CA THR A 62 -3.44 -16.39 1.88
C THR A 62 -4.20 -15.70 3.01
N PHE A 63 -4.11 -14.38 3.12
CA PHE A 63 -4.88 -13.63 4.11
C PHE A 63 -6.41 -13.78 3.91
N GLN A 64 -6.93 -13.76 2.68
CA GLN A 64 -8.36 -13.99 2.39
C GLN A 64 -8.85 -15.38 2.83
N ASN A 65 -8.00 -16.40 2.73
CA ASN A 65 -8.30 -17.75 3.17
C ASN A 65 -8.43 -17.84 4.70
N HIS A 66 -7.81 -16.89 5.42
CA HIS A 66 -7.82 -16.82 6.89
C HIS A 66 -8.66 -15.65 7.44
N GLY A 67 -9.62 -15.15 6.66
CA GLY A 67 -10.64 -14.22 7.15
C GLY A 67 -10.38 -12.74 6.86
N ALA A 68 -9.34 -12.41 6.12
CA ALA A 68 -9.09 -11.03 5.73
C ALA A 68 -10.07 -10.54 4.65
N LYS A 69 -10.51 -9.30 4.81
CA LYS A 69 -11.00 -8.43 3.73
C LYS A 69 -9.82 -7.59 3.23
N ILE A 70 -9.54 -7.67 1.94
CA ILE A 70 -8.41 -6.96 1.33
C ILE A 70 -8.87 -5.56 0.95
N GLN A 71 -8.13 -4.53 1.35
CA GLN A 71 -8.26 -3.18 0.81
C GLN A 71 -7.17 -2.97 -0.23
N LEU A 72 -7.56 -3.04 -1.49
CA LEU A 72 -6.73 -2.71 -2.63
C LEU A 72 -6.73 -1.18 -2.80
N LEU A 73 -5.71 -0.53 -2.27
CA LEU A 73 -5.61 0.93 -2.28
C LEU A 73 -4.91 1.42 -3.55
N ILE A 74 -5.63 2.20 -4.36
CA ILE A 74 -5.09 2.94 -5.49
C ILE A 74 -4.60 4.31 -5.02
N GLY A 75 -3.32 4.59 -5.27
CA GLY A 75 -2.66 5.85 -4.91
C GLY A 75 -2.89 6.99 -5.90
N ASP A 76 -4.14 7.32 -6.21
CA ASP A 76 -4.48 8.28 -7.26
C ASP A 76 -4.17 9.75 -6.91
N PHE A 77 -4.29 10.15 -5.65
CA PHE A 77 -3.98 11.50 -5.19
C PHE A 77 -2.54 11.91 -5.55
N THR A 78 -1.57 11.10 -5.13
CA THR A 78 -0.14 11.38 -5.37
C THR A 78 0.27 11.23 -6.83
N ALA A 79 -0.42 10.37 -7.59
CA ALA A 79 -0.18 10.21 -9.03
C ALA A 79 -0.53 11.49 -9.83
N THR A 80 -1.51 12.28 -9.36
CA THR A 80 -1.84 13.59 -9.97
C THR A 80 -0.87 14.71 -9.60
N ILE A 81 -0.12 14.57 -8.49
CA ILE A 81 0.87 15.56 -8.05
C ILE A 81 2.23 15.28 -8.68
N GLY A 82 2.56 14.00 -8.89
CA GLY A 82 3.86 13.55 -9.38
C GLY A 82 4.83 13.33 -8.22
N ASP A 83 5.03 12.08 -7.83
CA ASP A 83 5.99 11.72 -6.78
C ASP A 83 7.45 11.94 -7.27
N PRO A 84 8.26 12.79 -6.61
CA PRO A 84 9.62 13.09 -7.04
C PRO A 84 10.64 11.97 -6.74
N THR A 85 10.24 10.86 -6.11
CA THR A 85 11.17 9.84 -5.61
C THR A 85 12.21 9.38 -6.64
N GLY A 86 13.45 9.86 -6.42
CA GLY A 86 14.71 9.24 -6.82
C GLY A 86 15.01 9.09 -8.32
N LYS A 87 14.09 9.43 -9.23
CA LYS A 87 14.32 9.34 -10.69
C LYS A 87 14.64 10.72 -11.26
N SER A 88 15.74 10.78 -12.02
CA SER A 88 16.28 11.98 -12.68
C SER A 88 15.32 12.64 -13.70
N GLU A 89 14.18 12.02 -14.01
CA GLU A 89 13.17 12.55 -14.91
C GLU A 89 11.91 12.86 -14.11
N THR A 90 11.45 14.10 -14.22
CA THR A 90 10.19 14.57 -13.64
C THR A 90 9.08 13.62 -14.11
N ARG A 91 8.42 12.91 -13.17
CA ARG A 91 7.32 11.99 -13.54
C ARG A 91 6.25 12.78 -14.32
N LYS A 92 5.76 12.21 -15.43
CA LYS A 92 4.60 12.77 -16.12
C LYS A 92 3.41 12.72 -15.19
N VAL A 93 2.83 13.89 -14.90
CA VAL A 93 1.54 14.00 -14.24
C VAL A 93 0.51 13.26 -15.09
N LEU A 94 -0.15 12.26 -14.51
CA LEU A 94 -1.21 11.51 -15.18
C LEU A 94 -2.54 12.22 -14.96
N ASP A 95 -3.33 12.35 -16.02
CA ASP A 95 -4.71 12.79 -15.87
C ASP A 95 -5.56 11.73 -15.16
N ARG A 96 -6.67 12.17 -14.57
CA ARG A 96 -7.55 11.32 -13.77
C ARG A 96 -8.18 10.20 -14.60
N GLU A 97 -8.46 10.45 -15.87
CA GLU A 97 -9.03 9.44 -16.78
C GLU A 97 -8.06 8.29 -17.01
N THR A 98 -6.77 8.59 -17.21
CA THR A 98 -5.71 7.61 -17.37
C THR A 98 -5.51 6.80 -16.09
N ILE A 99 -5.54 7.45 -14.92
CA ILE A 99 -5.45 6.76 -13.63
C ILE A 99 -6.60 5.78 -13.45
N ILE A 100 -7.84 6.19 -13.75
CA ILE A 100 -9.02 5.31 -13.67
C ILE A 100 -8.90 4.14 -14.65
N LYS A 101 -8.44 4.40 -15.88
CA LYS A 101 -8.24 3.36 -16.89
C LYS A 101 -7.18 2.34 -16.45
N ASN A 102 -6.04 2.80 -15.93
CA ASN A 102 -5.00 1.93 -15.40
C ASN A 102 -5.53 1.11 -14.22
N ALA A 103 -6.24 1.77 -13.28
CA ALA A 103 -6.85 1.11 -12.13
C ALA A 103 -7.86 0.03 -12.54
N GLN A 104 -8.58 0.18 -13.66
CA GLN A 104 -9.45 -0.86 -14.18
C GLN A 104 -8.66 -2.08 -14.65
N THR A 105 -7.61 -1.88 -15.45
CA THR A 105 -6.72 -2.97 -15.90
C THR A 105 -6.08 -3.69 -14.72
N TYR A 106 -5.64 -2.95 -13.69
CA TYR A 106 -5.13 -3.51 -12.44
C TYR A 106 -6.15 -4.42 -11.77
N GLN A 107 -7.39 -3.96 -11.62
CA GLN A 107 -8.46 -4.73 -11.00
C GLN A 107 -8.73 -6.04 -11.77
N ASP A 108 -8.80 -5.98 -13.09
CA ASP A 108 -9.03 -7.16 -13.93
C ASP A 108 -7.92 -8.20 -13.76
N GLN A 109 -6.66 -7.76 -13.61
CA GLN A 109 -5.53 -8.65 -13.34
C GLN A 109 -5.54 -9.23 -11.93
N VAL A 110 -5.78 -8.40 -10.92
CA VAL A 110 -5.78 -8.77 -9.50
C VAL A 110 -6.88 -9.79 -9.19
N PHE A 111 -8.06 -9.65 -9.78
CA PHE A 111 -9.20 -10.55 -9.54
C PHE A 111 -9.04 -11.93 -10.20
N ASN A 112 -8.00 -12.17 -11.00
CA ASN A 112 -7.62 -13.53 -11.38
C ASN A 112 -7.02 -14.32 -10.20
N ILE A 113 -6.58 -13.64 -9.13
CA ILE A 113 -5.95 -14.23 -7.95
C ILE A 113 -6.82 -14.01 -6.70
N LEU A 114 -7.29 -12.77 -6.49
CA LEU A 114 -8.06 -12.40 -5.30
C LEU A 114 -9.55 -12.66 -5.47
N ASP A 115 -10.20 -13.01 -4.36
CA ASP A 115 -11.66 -13.07 -4.29
C ASP A 115 -12.23 -11.65 -4.30
N LYS A 116 -13.04 -11.33 -5.31
CA LYS A 116 -13.68 -10.02 -5.46
C LYS A 116 -14.66 -9.71 -4.32
N GLU A 117 -15.34 -10.71 -3.76
CA GLU A 117 -16.29 -10.50 -2.65
C GLU A 117 -15.58 -10.23 -1.31
N LYS A 118 -14.28 -10.52 -1.25
CA LYS A 118 -13.41 -10.25 -0.10
C LYS A 118 -12.37 -9.17 -0.39
N THR A 119 -12.62 -8.32 -1.37
CA THR A 119 -11.72 -7.23 -1.75
C THR A 119 -12.48 -5.95 -2.01
N ASP A 120 -12.12 -4.90 -1.28
CA ASP A 120 -12.58 -3.54 -1.51
C ASP A 120 -11.50 -2.78 -2.28
N VAL A 121 -11.89 -2.19 -3.42
CA VAL A 121 -11.02 -1.28 -4.19
C VAL A 121 -11.29 0.13 -3.72
N VAL A 122 -10.26 0.81 -3.21
CA VAL A 122 -10.38 2.14 -2.60
C VAL A 122 -9.36 3.10 -3.19
N PHE A 123 -9.70 4.39 -3.26
CA PHE A 123 -8.87 5.44 -3.85
C PHE A 123 -8.48 6.44 -2.77
N ASN A 124 -7.19 6.75 -2.61
CA ASN A 124 -6.75 7.64 -1.53
C ASN A 124 -7.21 9.09 -1.71
N SER A 125 -7.52 9.54 -2.93
CA SER A 125 -8.11 10.86 -3.17
C SER A 125 -9.40 11.07 -2.36
N THR A 126 -10.18 10.02 -2.12
CA THR A 126 -11.45 10.06 -1.36
C THR A 126 -11.30 10.75 0.00
N TRP A 127 -10.19 10.54 0.70
CA TRP A 127 -9.92 11.17 1.99
C TRP A 127 -8.81 12.23 1.94
N LEU A 128 -7.87 12.14 0.99
CA LEU A 128 -6.80 13.13 0.87
C LEU A 128 -7.29 14.45 0.26
N ASP A 129 -8.25 14.43 -0.67
CA ASP A 129 -8.86 15.66 -1.21
C ASP A 129 -9.61 16.44 -0.13
N ALA A 130 -10.22 15.72 0.82
CA ALA A 130 -10.96 16.30 1.94
C ALA A 130 -10.07 16.76 3.11
N LEU A 131 -8.78 16.41 3.11
CA LEU A 131 -7.87 16.70 4.23
C LEU A 131 -7.62 18.21 4.38
N GLY A 132 -7.52 18.91 3.25
CA GLY A 132 -7.24 20.35 3.19
C GLY A 132 -5.88 20.75 3.79
N ALA A 133 -5.55 22.03 3.68
CA ALA A 133 -4.27 22.54 4.18
C ALA A 133 -4.12 22.38 5.70
N SER A 134 -5.19 22.62 6.47
CA SER A 134 -5.16 22.46 7.93
C SER A 134 -4.91 21.01 8.35
N GLY A 135 -5.53 20.03 7.67
CA GLY A 135 -5.30 18.62 7.95
C GLY A 135 -3.87 18.20 7.58
N MET A 136 -3.34 18.72 6.47
CA MET A 136 -1.96 18.45 6.08
C MET A 136 -0.96 19.00 7.11
N VAL A 137 -1.13 20.26 7.56
CA VAL A 137 -0.26 20.85 8.59
C VAL A 137 -0.36 20.06 9.90
N ALA A 138 -1.57 19.68 10.33
CA ALA A 138 -1.73 18.86 11.53
C ALA A 138 -1.04 17.49 11.40
N LEU A 139 -1.05 16.86 10.22
CA LEU A 139 -0.34 15.60 9.99
C LEU A 139 1.18 15.77 10.14
N THR A 140 1.74 16.87 9.64
CA THR A 140 3.19 17.14 9.74
C THR A 140 3.69 17.30 11.18
N THR A 141 2.83 17.58 12.16
CA THR A 141 3.25 17.68 13.57
C THR A 141 3.44 16.32 14.23
N THR A 142 3.05 15.22 13.59
CA THR A 142 3.13 13.86 14.15
C THR A 142 4.49 13.19 13.94
N PHE A 143 5.31 13.74 13.05
CA PHE A 143 6.66 13.25 12.74
C PHE A 143 7.66 14.40 12.76
N ASN A 144 8.90 14.10 13.16
CA ASN A 144 9.98 15.08 13.14
C ASN A 144 10.88 14.90 11.91
N VAL A 145 11.59 15.97 11.54
CA VAL A 145 12.48 15.99 10.37
C VAL A 145 13.62 14.98 10.50
N ALA A 146 14.18 14.79 11.70
CA ALA A 146 15.27 13.83 11.93
C ALA A 146 14.85 12.40 11.55
N ARG A 147 13.64 12.00 11.97
CA ARG A 147 13.06 10.69 11.64
C ARG A 147 12.81 10.51 10.14
N MET A 148 12.51 11.60 9.41
CA MET A 148 12.41 11.54 7.95
C MET A 148 13.79 11.31 7.33
N LEU A 149 14.82 12.02 7.79
CA LEU A 149 16.19 11.89 7.27
C LEU A 149 16.86 10.54 7.60
N GLU A 150 16.32 9.75 8.52
CA GLU A 150 16.75 8.37 8.80
C GLU A 150 16.36 7.37 7.70
N ARG A 151 15.50 7.75 6.74
CA ARG A 151 15.15 6.89 5.60
C ARG A 151 16.37 6.75 4.67
N ASP A 152 16.76 5.52 4.33
CA ASP A 152 17.98 5.21 3.57
C ASP A 152 18.25 6.09 2.33
N ASP A 153 17.20 6.43 1.57
CA ASP A 153 17.31 7.26 0.36
C ASP A 153 17.55 8.74 0.69
N PHE A 154 16.86 9.28 1.70
CA PHE A 154 17.09 10.64 2.19
C PHE A 154 18.43 10.78 2.88
N GLU A 155 18.84 9.80 3.68
CA GLU A 155 20.14 9.80 4.34
C GLU A 155 21.27 9.88 3.31
N LYS A 156 21.23 9.02 2.27
CA LYS A 156 22.23 9.00 1.20
C LYS A 156 22.23 10.31 0.41
N ARG A 157 21.06 10.81 0.00
CA ARG A 157 20.95 12.07 -0.78
C ARG A 157 21.45 13.26 0.03
N TYR A 158 21.03 13.37 1.28
CA TYR A 158 21.43 14.45 2.17
C TYR A 158 22.94 14.44 2.42
N LYS A 159 23.53 13.27 2.74
CA LYS A 159 24.98 13.12 2.91
C LYS A 159 25.78 13.44 1.64
N ASN A 160 25.22 13.16 0.47
CA ASN A 160 25.85 13.45 -0.82
C ASN A 160 25.57 14.87 -1.35
N GLY A 161 24.89 15.73 -0.58
CA GLY A 161 24.52 17.09 -1.01
C GLY A 161 23.54 17.12 -2.19
N GLN A 162 22.83 16.02 -2.44
CA GLN A 162 21.80 15.95 -3.48
C GLN A 162 20.52 16.60 -2.97
N SER A 163 19.85 17.37 -3.84
CA SER A 163 18.62 18.06 -3.50
C SER A 163 17.53 17.08 -3.07
N ILE A 164 16.75 17.45 -2.05
CA ILE A 164 15.52 16.77 -1.60
C ILE A 164 14.43 17.84 -1.52
N SER A 165 13.33 17.65 -2.24
CA SER A 165 12.19 18.57 -2.17
C SER A 165 11.43 18.36 -0.86
N ILE A 166 10.85 19.43 -0.31
CA ILE A 166 10.00 19.36 0.90
C ILE A 166 8.75 18.48 0.69
N SER A 167 8.34 18.32 -0.56
CA SER A 167 7.17 17.50 -0.93
C SER A 167 7.44 15.99 -0.95
N GLU A 168 8.69 15.54 -0.79
CA GLU A 168 9.09 14.11 -0.77
C GLU A 168 9.03 13.49 0.63
#